data_AF-A0A0F9PKR8-F1
#
_entry.id   AF-A0A0F9PKR8-F1
#
_cell.length_a   1.000
_cell.length_b   1.000
_cell.length_c   1.000
_cell.angle_alpha   90.00
_cell.angle_beta   90.00
_cell.angle_gamma   90.00
#
_symmetry.space_group_name_H-M   'P 1'
#
loop_
_entity.id
_entity.type
_entity.pdbx_description
1 polymer ?
#
loop_
_entity_poly.entity_id
_entity_poly.type
_entity_poly.pdbx_seq_one_letter_code
_entity_poly.pdbx_strand_id
1 'polypeptide(L)'
;TLTYDWLIFKVLAHYTQDPTLIRWLQDGDNPLEKFGEVLDVGQKEATAFLLWLICGQEEGIVSRLYPDWSSHLPDAPQLLTATHIDKHMSALKLGLIRLVDQHATARRVRTLYGRYSPWGWGLAASERLHFVIMGSVDDLLDVTVASLADLGSEVHWLEPEGSTRYNRWLRAKVVGYTKEESMDWQRTLEELGTLNGPLNMVPLRPIVSVE
;
A
#
# COMPACT_ATOMS: atom_id res chain seq x y z
N THR A 1 -11.50 -16.76 -3.20
CA THR A 1 -10.34 -15.86 -3.07
C THR A 1 -10.77 -14.41 -3.19
N LEU A 2 -10.14 -13.53 -2.43
CA LEU A 2 -10.28 -12.07 -2.50
C LEU A 2 -8.97 -11.46 -2.98
N THR A 3 -8.99 -10.68 -4.05
CA THR A 3 -7.77 -10.03 -4.57
C THR A 3 -7.90 -8.52 -4.46
N TYR A 4 -6.91 -7.87 -3.86
CA TYR A 4 -6.81 -6.42 -3.79
C TYR A 4 -5.62 -5.93 -4.60
N ASP A 5 -5.91 -5.15 -5.63
CA ASP A 5 -4.87 -4.52 -6.44
C ASP A 5 -4.53 -3.12 -5.90
N TRP A 6 -3.28 -2.73 -6.07
CA TRP A 6 -2.69 -1.42 -5.83
C TRP A 6 -2.90 -0.88 -4.40
N LEU A 7 -2.84 -1.74 -3.39
CA LEU A 7 -3.09 -1.36 -1.99
C LEU A 7 -2.22 -0.19 -1.52
N ILE A 8 -0.92 -0.18 -1.86
CA ILE A 8 -0.02 0.91 -1.50
C ILE A 8 -0.52 2.25 -2.05
N PHE A 9 -1.00 2.27 -3.30
CA PHE A 9 -1.49 3.49 -3.95
C PHE A 9 -2.80 3.95 -3.33
N LYS A 10 -3.67 3.02 -2.95
CA LYS A 10 -4.91 3.32 -2.22
C LYS A 10 -4.63 3.93 -0.84
N VAL A 11 -3.66 3.39 -0.10
CA VAL A 11 -3.22 3.93 1.20
C VAL A 11 -2.54 5.29 1.02
N LEU A 12 -1.69 5.46 0.02
CA LEU A 12 -1.06 6.74 -0.30
C LEU A 12 -2.09 7.81 -0.66
N ALA A 13 -3.06 7.48 -1.51
CA ALA A 13 -4.16 8.37 -1.87
C ALA A 13 -4.97 8.79 -0.63
N HIS A 14 -5.21 7.86 0.30
CA HIS A 14 -5.88 8.18 1.57
C HIS A 14 -5.07 9.16 2.44
N TYR A 15 -3.78 8.92 2.65
CA TYR A 15 -3.00 9.77 3.54
C TYR A 15 -2.62 11.12 2.93
N THR A 16 -2.32 11.14 1.63
CA THR A 16 -1.82 12.34 0.95
C THR A 16 -2.93 13.18 0.35
N GLN A 17 -4.12 12.59 0.14
CA GLN A 17 -5.25 13.22 -0.55
C GLN A 17 -4.84 13.76 -1.93
N ASP A 18 -3.88 13.10 -2.59
CA ASP A 18 -3.38 13.50 -3.90
C ASP A 18 -4.45 13.25 -4.97
N PRO A 19 -4.94 14.29 -5.66
CA PRO A 19 -6.04 14.16 -6.61
C PRO A 19 -5.66 13.37 -7.86
N THR A 20 -4.37 13.37 -8.24
CA THR A 20 -3.88 12.62 -9.39
C THR A 20 -3.95 11.12 -9.12
N LEU A 21 -3.46 10.67 -7.96
CA LEU A 21 -3.58 9.27 -7.52
C LEU A 21 -5.03 8.84 -7.36
N ILE A 22 -5.85 9.66 -6.70
CA ILE A 22 -7.28 9.37 -6.50
C ILE A 22 -7.96 9.17 -7.85
N ARG A 23 -7.67 10.04 -8.82
CA ARG A 23 -8.25 9.95 -10.16
C ARG A 23 -7.85 8.65 -10.88
N TRP A 24 -6.56 8.31 -10.93
CA TRP A 24 -6.12 7.04 -11.55
C TRP A 24 -6.84 5.83 -10.97
N LEU A 25 -7.00 5.79 -9.63
CA LEU A 25 -7.69 4.71 -8.94
C LEU A 25 -9.21 4.69 -9.22
N GLN A 26 -9.84 5.85 -9.38
CA GLN A 26 -11.26 5.96 -9.72
C GLN A 26 -11.54 5.54 -11.16
N ASP A 27 -10.69 6.00 -12.09
CA ASP A 27 -10.73 5.71 -13.53
C ASP A 27 -10.41 4.24 -13.84
N GLY A 28 -9.83 3.50 -12.88
CA GLY A 28 -9.48 2.08 -13.03
C GLY A 28 -8.16 1.85 -13.77
N ASP A 29 -7.32 2.88 -13.84
CA ASP A 29 -5.99 2.80 -14.43
C ASP A 29 -5.06 1.93 -13.58
N ASN A 30 -3.96 1.47 -14.18
CA ASN A 30 -2.83 0.91 -13.45
C ASN A 30 -1.99 2.07 -12.86
N PRO A 31 -2.10 2.37 -11.55
CA PRO A 31 -1.44 3.53 -10.97
C PRO A 31 0.08 3.41 -10.95
N LEU A 32 0.64 2.20 -10.99
CA LEU A 32 2.09 2.00 -11.07
C LEU A 32 2.61 2.35 -12.46
N GLU A 33 1.88 1.95 -13.50
CA GLU A 33 2.20 2.33 -14.89
C GLU A 33 2.09 3.85 -15.07
N LYS A 34 1.00 4.46 -14.61
CA LYS A 34 0.84 5.93 -14.61
C LYS A 34 1.92 6.66 -13.82
N PHE A 35 2.33 6.10 -12.69
CA PHE A 35 3.44 6.64 -11.92
C PHE A 35 4.77 6.56 -12.68
N GLY A 36 5.04 5.46 -13.38
CA GLY A 36 6.18 5.31 -14.29
C GLY A 36 6.14 6.31 -15.46
N GLU A 37 4.99 6.49 -16.09
CA GLU A 37 4.77 7.49 -17.15
C GLU A 37 5.09 8.92 -16.68
N VAL A 38 4.64 9.28 -15.46
CA VAL A 38 4.91 10.61 -14.89
C VAL A 38 6.41 10.84 -14.66
N LEU A 39 7.12 9.78 -14.24
CA LEU A 39 8.54 9.82 -13.95
C LEU A 39 9.43 9.63 -15.19
N ASP A 40 8.86 9.22 -16.32
CA ASP A 40 9.58 8.81 -17.53
C ASP A 40 10.59 7.67 -17.28
N VAL A 41 10.16 6.65 -16.52
CA VAL A 41 10.99 5.50 -16.13
C VAL A 41 10.25 4.17 -16.29
N GLY A 42 11.01 3.07 -16.29
CA GLY A 42 10.43 1.71 -16.36
C GLY A 42 9.70 1.31 -15.07
N GLN A 43 8.85 0.27 -15.16
CA GLN A 43 8.04 -0.18 -14.02
C GLN A 43 8.87 -0.53 -12.77
N LYS A 44 10.05 -1.16 -12.94
CA LYS A 44 10.92 -1.53 -11.82
C LYS A 44 11.52 -0.31 -11.13
N GLU A 45 11.92 0.69 -11.91
CA GLU A 45 12.46 1.95 -11.40
C GLU A 45 11.37 2.76 -10.71
N ALA A 46 10.16 2.81 -11.28
CA ALA A 46 8.99 3.43 -10.66
C ALA A 46 8.66 2.77 -9.31
N THR A 47 8.75 1.43 -9.24
CA THR A 47 8.55 0.65 -8.02
C THR A 47 9.59 0.99 -6.96
N ALA A 48 10.88 0.96 -7.33
CA ALA A 48 11.97 1.30 -6.41
C ALA A 48 11.90 2.76 -5.94
N PHE A 49 11.55 3.68 -6.84
CA PHE A 49 11.36 5.09 -6.54
C PHE A 49 10.19 5.33 -5.58
N LEU A 50 9.07 4.64 -5.77
CA LEU A 50 7.93 4.69 -4.85
C LEU A 50 8.34 4.22 -3.44
N LEU A 51 9.06 3.10 -3.36
CA LEU A 51 9.59 2.58 -2.10
C LEU A 51 10.52 3.58 -1.43
N TRP A 52 11.38 4.25 -2.20
CA TRP A 52 12.25 5.31 -1.70
C TRP A 52 11.47 6.52 -1.17
N LEU A 53 10.41 6.96 -1.85
CA LEU A 53 9.53 8.02 -1.35
C LEU A 53 8.88 7.66 -0.01
N ILE A 54 8.31 6.47 0.13
CA ILE A 54 7.65 6.05 1.38
C ILE A 54 8.63 5.74 2.51
N CYS A 55 9.91 5.52 2.18
CA CYS A 55 11.01 5.45 3.14
C CYS A 55 11.57 6.84 3.48
N GLY A 56 10.86 7.92 3.17
CA GLY A 56 11.27 9.28 3.51
C GLY A 56 12.50 9.75 2.73
N GLN A 57 12.70 9.22 1.52
CA GLN A 57 13.83 9.56 0.65
C GLN A 57 15.20 9.09 1.17
N GLU A 58 15.21 8.06 2.02
CA GLU A 58 16.43 7.47 2.56
C GLU A 58 16.78 6.12 1.89
N GLU A 59 17.85 6.12 1.09
CA GLU A 59 18.34 4.93 0.38
C GLU A 59 18.77 3.79 1.32
N GLY A 60 19.29 4.13 2.49
CA GLY A 60 19.70 3.15 3.51
C GLY A 60 18.53 2.33 4.04
N ILE A 61 17.34 2.94 4.16
CA ILE A 61 16.13 2.22 4.58
C ILE A 61 15.64 1.29 3.47
N VAL A 62 15.63 1.77 2.22
CA VAL A 62 15.25 0.95 1.06
C VAL A 62 16.15 -0.26 0.95
N SER A 63 17.47 -0.07 1.01
CA SER A 63 18.45 -1.16 0.91
C SER A 63 18.28 -2.21 2.01
N ARG A 64 17.90 -1.79 3.22
CA ARG A 64 17.68 -2.68 4.36
C ARG A 64 16.35 -3.43 4.29
N LEU A 65 15.26 -2.76 3.92
CA LEU A 65 13.91 -3.32 3.95
C LEU A 65 13.53 -4.01 2.63
N TYR A 66 14.06 -3.53 1.52
CA TYR A 66 13.73 -3.92 0.14
C TYR A 66 15.00 -4.13 -0.71
N PRO A 67 15.90 -5.06 -0.32
CA PRO A 67 17.17 -5.26 -1.01
C PRO A 67 17.00 -5.60 -2.50
N ASP A 68 15.94 -6.35 -2.85
CA ASP A 68 15.65 -6.74 -4.25
C ASP A 68 15.29 -5.55 -5.15
N TRP A 69 14.86 -4.43 -4.55
CA TRP A 69 14.45 -3.22 -5.26
C TRP A 69 15.52 -2.13 -5.21
N SER A 70 16.49 -2.21 -4.30
CA SER A 70 17.48 -1.14 -4.15
C SER A 70 18.36 -0.98 -5.39
N SER A 71 18.67 -2.07 -6.09
CA SER A 71 19.43 -2.05 -7.35
C SER A 71 18.67 -1.45 -8.54
N HIS A 72 17.36 -1.21 -8.38
CA HIS A 72 16.51 -0.59 -9.38
C HIS A 72 16.20 0.87 -9.07
N LEU A 73 16.77 1.44 -7.99
CA LEU A 73 16.60 2.85 -7.69
C LEU A 73 17.28 3.68 -8.80
N PRO A 74 16.60 4.69 -9.37
CA PRO A 74 17.22 5.57 -10.35
C PRO A 74 18.49 6.25 -9.80
N ASP A 75 19.48 6.52 -10.66
CA ASP A 75 20.78 7.08 -10.24
C ASP A 75 20.65 8.47 -9.57
N ALA A 76 19.63 9.25 -9.91
CA ALA A 76 19.39 10.60 -9.38
C ALA A 76 17.94 10.78 -8.92
N PRO A 77 17.49 10.10 -7.85
CA PRO A 77 16.08 10.11 -7.44
C PRO A 77 15.64 11.49 -6.94
N GLN A 78 16.55 12.30 -6.40
CA GLN A 78 16.25 13.67 -6.01
C GLN A 78 15.95 14.57 -7.23
N LEU A 79 16.62 14.33 -8.37
CA LEU A 79 16.37 15.07 -9.61
C LEU A 79 15.01 14.71 -10.21
N LEU A 80 14.64 13.43 -10.18
CA LEU A 80 13.31 12.97 -10.60
C LEU A 80 12.22 13.61 -9.74
N THR A 81 12.45 13.71 -8.43
CA THR A 81 11.53 14.40 -7.51
C THR A 81 11.31 15.85 -7.93
N ALA A 82 12.38 16.61 -8.14
CA ALA A 82 12.30 18.02 -8.52
C ALA A 82 11.71 18.24 -9.92
N THR A 83 11.97 17.31 -10.84
CA THR A 83 11.57 17.46 -12.25
C THR A 83 10.14 17.04 -12.51
N HIS A 84 9.71 15.95 -11.87
CA HIS A 84 8.44 15.29 -12.17
C HIS A 84 7.44 15.39 -11.00
N ILE A 85 7.84 14.94 -9.79
CA ILE A 85 6.91 14.89 -8.65
C ILE A 85 6.48 16.28 -8.23
N ASP A 86 7.40 17.24 -8.13
CA ASP A 86 7.10 18.61 -7.70
C ASP A 86 6.15 19.33 -8.67
N LYS A 87 6.11 18.92 -9.94
CA LYS A 87 5.28 19.53 -10.98
C LYS A 87 3.94 18.82 -11.15
N HIS A 88 3.94 17.49 -11.13
CA HIS A 88 2.78 16.67 -11.53
C HIS A 88 2.04 16.05 -10.34
N MET A 89 2.71 15.86 -9.21
CA MET A 89 2.19 15.17 -8.02
C MET A 89 2.62 15.89 -6.73
N SER A 90 2.49 17.22 -6.72
CA SER A 90 2.94 18.04 -5.60
C SER A 90 2.15 17.78 -4.31
N ALA A 91 0.87 17.40 -4.42
CA ALA A 91 0.04 17.04 -3.29
C ALA A 91 0.51 15.74 -2.62
N LEU A 92 0.93 14.72 -3.40
CA LEU A 92 1.59 13.52 -2.89
C LEU A 92 2.82 13.89 -2.03
N LYS A 93 3.74 14.70 -2.57
CA LYS A 93 4.95 15.10 -1.84
C LYS A 93 4.62 15.89 -0.57
N LEU A 94 3.75 16.90 -0.67
CA LEU A 94 3.35 17.70 0.48
C LEU A 94 2.64 16.85 1.54
N GLY A 95 1.83 15.87 1.12
CA GLY A 95 1.20 14.90 2.01
C GLY A 95 2.23 14.08 2.78
N LEU A 96 3.23 13.52 2.09
CA LEU A 96 4.31 12.77 2.74
C LEU A 96 5.12 13.63 3.71
N ILE A 97 5.48 14.87 3.34
CA ILE A 97 6.19 15.81 4.23
C ILE A 97 5.36 16.09 5.48
N ARG A 98 4.05 16.35 5.33
CA ARG A 98 3.16 16.58 6.48
C ARG A 98 3.11 15.38 7.42
N LEU A 99 3.09 14.15 6.90
CA LEU A 99 3.14 12.94 7.75
C LEU A 99 4.47 12.87 8.51
N VAL A 100 5.59 13.11 7.84
CA VAL A 100 6.91 13.16 8.47
C VAL A 100 6.94 14.19 9.59
N ASP A 101 6.45 15.42 9.35
CA ASP A 101 6.42 16.50 10.32
C ASP A 101 5.51 16.19 11.52
N GLN A 102 4.32 15.66 11.26
CA GLN A 102 3.39 15.19 12.31
C GLN A 102 4.03 14.13 13.19
N HIS A 103 4.88 13.29 12.60
CA HIS A 103 5.50 12.15 13.26
C HIS A 103 6.86 12.47 13.88
N ALA A 104 7.51 13.57 13.49
CA ALA A 104 8.78 14.00 14.04
C ALA A 104 8.67 14.31 15.54
N THR A 105 7.56 14.91 15.96
CA THR A 105 7.32 15.30 17.36
C THR A 105 6.62 14.21 18.19
N ALA A 106 5.99 13.24 17.53
CA ALA A 106 5.28 12.16 18.20
C ALA A 106 6.24 11.11 18.78
N ARG A 107 6.00 10.62 20.01
CA ARG A 107 6.79 9.51 20.57
C ARG A 107 6.48 8.17 19.91
N ARG A 108 5.27 8.03 19.37
CA ARG A 108 4.77 6.85 18.65
C ARG A 108 3.83 7.30 17.55
N VAL A 109 3.88 6.61 16.43
CA VAL A 109 2.94 6.74 15.32
C VAL A 109 1.97 5.57 15.29
N ARG A 110 0.82 5.77 14.64
CA ARG A 110 -0.24 4.76 14.47
C ARG A 110 -0.55 4.55 13.00
N THR A 111 -0.81 3.31 12.63
CA THR A 111 -1.37 2.92 11.33
C THR A 111 -2.86 3.24 11.24
N LEU A 112 -3.47 2.99 10.07
CA LEU A 112 -4.89 3.17 9.77
C LEU A 112 -5.82 2.51 10.80
N TYR A 113 -5.50 1.30 11.25
CA TYR A 113 -6.29 0.57 12.25
C TYR A 113 -5.82 0.80 13.69
N GLY A 114 -5.02 1.84 13.92
CA GLY A 114 -4.63 2.28 15.26
C GLY A 114 -3.51 1.45 15.90
N ARG A 115 -2.88 0.52 15.17
CA ARG A 115 -1.70 -0.20 15.66
C ARG A 115 -0.55 0.77 15.83
N TYR A 116 0.03 0.77 17.02
CA TYR A 116 1.13 1.66 17.32
C TYR A 116 2.47 1.06 16.92
N SER A 117 3.38 1.92 16.49
CA SER A 117 4.82 1.62 16.38
C SER A 117 5.40 1.01 17.68
N PRO A 118 6.38 0.08 17.58
CA PRO A 118 7.02 -0.54 18.74
C PRO A 118 7.56 0.48 19.75
N TRP A 119 7.43 0.19 21.05
CA TRP A 119 8.03 1.02 22.10
C TRP A 119 9.56 0.85 22.09
N GLY A 120 10.29 1.94 22.30
CA GLY A 120 11.70 1.88 22.69
C GLY A 120 12.73 1.96 21.56
N TRP A 121 12.31 2.09 20.30
CA TRP A 121 13.22 2.33 19.19
C TRP A 121 13.01 3.76 18.74
N GLY A 122 14.03 4.59 18.84
CA GLY A 122 14.04 5.95 18.30
C GLY A 122 14.00 5.91 16.78
N LEU A 123 12.92 5.38 16.21
CA LEU A 123 12.72 5.28 14.77
C LEU A 123 12.91 6.67 14.18
N ALA A 124 13.71 6.75 13.14
CA ALA A 124 13.85 7.98 12.37
C ALA A 124 12.49 8.37 11.78
N ALA A 125 12.31 9.65 11.43
CA ALA A 125 11.02 10.13 10.92
C ALA A 125 10.60 9.40 9.63
N SER A 126 11.57 9.05 8.80
CA SER A 126 11.50 8.20 7.61
C SER A 126 11.02 6.76 7.91
N GLU A 127 11.56 6.12 8.96
CA GLU A 127 11.08 4.79 9.40
C GLU A 127 9.66 4.84 9.97
N ARG A 128 9.29 5.96 10.60
CA ARG A 128 7.90 6.17 11.07
C ARG A 128 6.94 6.35 9.92
N LEU A 129 7.33 7.12 8.90
CA LEU A 129 6.55 7.27 7.67
C LEU A 129 6.30 5.91 7.02
N HIS A 130 7.38 5.13 6.84
CA HIS A 130 7.31 3.77 6.33
C HIS A 130 6.37 2.90 7.16
N PHE A 131 6.53 2.89 8.49
CA PHE A 131 5.67 2.12 9.40
C PHE A 131 4.20 2.48 9.25
N VAL A 132 3.85 3.77 9.12
CA VAL A 132 2.46 4.20 8.98
C VAL A 132 1.89 3.73 7.65
N ILE A 133 2.59 3.94 6.54
CA ILE A 133 2.09 3.59 5.20
C ILE A 133 2.02 2.08 5.03
N MET A 134 3.15 1.38 5.19
CA MET A 134 3.23 -0.06 4.97
C MET A 134 2.51 -0.84 6.06
N GLY A 135 2.57 -0.38 7.31
CA GLY A 135 1.82 -0.99 8.39
C GLY A 135 0.31 -0.87 8.18
N SER A 136 -0.19 0.19 7.54
CA SER A 136 -1.60 0.29 7.17
C SER A 136 -2.00 -0.67 6.05
N VAL A 137 -1.11 -0.93 5.09
CA VAL A 137 -1.31 -1.99 4.09
C VAL A 137 -1.39 -3.36 4.77
N ASP A 138 -0.45 -3.65 5.67
CA ASP A 138 -0.46 -4.91 6.42
C ASP A 138 -1.73 -5.05 7.27
N ASP A 139 -2.14 -4.00 7.96
CA ASP A 139 -3.35 -4.01 8.79
C ASP A 139 -4.63 -4.26 7.95
N LEU A 140 -4.72 -3.69 6.74
CA LEU A 140 -5.84 -3.96 5.82
C LEU A 140 -5.92 -5.45 5.48
N LEU A 141 -4.78 -6.07 5.20
CA LEU A 141 -4.71 -7.49 4.87
C LEU A 141 -5.05 -8.37 6.07
N ASP A 142 -4.50 -8.05 7.24
CA ASP A 142 -4.76 -8.78 8.47
C ASP A 142 -6.25 -8.72 8.86
N VAL A 143 -6.89 -7.55 8.68
CA VAL A 143 -8.34 -7.40 8.91
C VAL A 143 -9.14 -8.22 7.90
N THR A 144 -8.78 -8.25 6.63
CA THR A 144 -9.46 -9.12 5.65
C THR A 144 -9.34 -10.59 6.05
N VAL A 145 -8.13 -11.04 6.41
CA VAL A 145 -7.87 -12.42 6.82
C VAL A 145 -8.70 -12.78 8.06
N ALA A 146 -8.69 -11.94 9.09
CA ALA A 146 -9.48 -12.13 10.30
C ALA A 146 -10.99 -12.16 9.99
N SER A 147 -11.46 -11.27 9.11
CA SER A 147 -12.88 -11.23 8.76
C SER A 147 -13.32 -12.47 7.98
N LEU A 148 -12.46 -13.05 7.14
CA LEU A 148 -12.72 -14.34 6.49
C LEU A 148 -12.81 -15.48 7.50
N ALA A 149 -11.93 -15.48 8.50
CA ALA A 149 -11.95 -16.47 9.59
C ALA A 149 -13.27 -16.40 10.36
N ASP A 150 -13.71 -15.20 10.72
CA ASP A 150 -14.96 -14.96 11.47
C ASP A 150 -16.20 -15.38 10.66
N LEU A 151 -16.15 -15.31 9.33
CA LEU A 151 -17.21 -15.78 8.42
C LEU A 151 -17.21 -17.30 8.19
N GLY A 152 -16.38 -18.06 8.93
CA GLY A 152 -16.40 -19.52 8.88
C GLY A 152 -15.43 -20.15 7.89
N SER A 153 -14.45 -19.40 7.38
CA SER A 153 -13.39 -19.96 6.54
C SER A 153 -12.51 -20.94 7.34
N GLU A 154 -12.51 -22.22 6.97
CA GLU A 154 -11.78 -23.30 7.69
C GLU A 154 -10.27 -23.16 7.57
N VAL A 155 -9.79 -22.71 6.40
CA VAL A 155 -8.37 -22.41 6.15
C VAL A 155 -8.29 -21.09 5.41
N HIS A 156 -7.38 -20.22 5.81
CA HIS A 156 -7.18 -18.92 5.16
C HIS A 156 -5.73 -18.47 5.23
N TRP A 157 -5.22 -17.87 4.17
CA TRP A 157 -3.87 -17.31 4.13
C TRP A 157 -3.72 -16.23 3.07
N LEU A 158 -2.62 -15.48 3.18
CA LEU A 158 -2.19 -14.51 2.20
C LEU A 158 -1.23 -15.17 1.19
N GLU A 159 -1.53 -15.06 -0.10
CA GLU A 159 -0.69 -15.52 -1.21
C GLU A 159 -0.01 -14.30 -1.88
N PRO A 160 1.33 -14.19 -1.82
CA PRO A 160 2.05 -13.12 -2.51
C PRO A 160 2.16 -13.40 -4.01
N GLU A 161 1.99 -12.38 -4.85
CA GLU A 161 2.16 -12.50 -6.29
C GLU A 161 3.66 -12.51 -6.70
N GLY A 162 4.07 -13.38 -7.62
CA GLY A 162 5.36 -13.26 -8.31
C GLY A 162 6.62 -13.57 -7.47
N SER A 163 6.55 -14.58 -6.60
CA SER A 163 7.67 -15.18 -5.83
C SER A 163 8.51 -14.27 -4.92
N THR A 164 8.31 -12.95 -4.93
CA THR A 164 8.88 -12.05 -3.93
C THR A 164 7.91 -11.86 -2.77
N ARG A 165 8.43 -11.94 -1.53
CA ARG A 165 7.63 -11.74 -0.31
C ARG A 165 6.98 -10.36 -0.20
N TYR A 166 7.37 -9.43 -1.07
CA TYR A 166 7.03 -8.03 -0.99
C TYR A 166 5.85 -7.64 -1.87
N ASN A 167 5.53 -8.33 -2.96
CA ASN A 167 4.52 -7.83 -3.91
C ASN A 167 3.09 -7.71 -3.36
N ARG A 168 2.81 -8.19 -2.15
CA ARG A 168 1.50 -8.07 -1.47
C ARG A 168 0.95 -6.63 -1.37
N TRP A 169 1.82 -5.62 -1.41
CA TRP A 169 1.37 -4.22 -1.39
C TRP A 169 0.96 -3.68 -2.77
N LEU A 170 1.40 -4.31 -3.85
CA LEU A 170 0.91 -4.05 -5.22
C LEU A 170 -0.31 -4.92 -5.52
N ARG A 171 -0.30 -6.18 -5.12
CA ARG A 171 -1.41 -7.09 -5.31
C ARG A 171 -1.42 -8.15 -4.24
N ALA A 172 -2.52 -8.25 -3.52
CA ALA A 172 -2.68 -9.19 -2.43
C ALA A 172 -3.81 -10.16 -2.75
N LYS A 173 -3.53 -11.45 -2.73
CA LYS A 173 -4.55 -12.48 -2.86
C LYS A 173 -4.76 -13.16 -1.50
N VAL A 174 -5.97 -13.08 -0.98
CA VAL A 174 -6.38 -13.78 0.24
C VAL A 174 -7.21 -14.98 -0.16
N VAL A 175 -6.76 -16.16 0.26
CA VAL A 175 -7.40 -17.44 -0.02
C VAL A 175 -8.17 -17.87 1.22
N GLY A 176 -9.37 -18.42 1.02
CA GLY A 176 -10.24 -18.92 2.08
C GLY A 176 -11.05 -20.11 1.58
N TYR A 177 -11.33 -21.07 2.46
CA TYR A 177 -12.09 -22.29 2.16
C TYR A 177 -13.33 -22.36 3.04
N THR A 178 -14.47 -22.69 2.45
CA THR A 178 -15.73 -22.87 3.17
C THR A 178 -16.42 -24.16 2.71
N LYS A 179 -17.34 -24.65 3.54
CA LYS A 179 -18.28 -25.73 3.20
C LYS A 179 -19.60 -25.22 2.61
N GLU A 180 -19.79 -23.90 2.58
CA GLU A 180 -20.98 -23.25 2.01
C GLU A 180 -21.06 -23.44 0.49
N GLU A 181 -22.25 -23.27 -0.07
CA GLU A 181 -22.45 -23.28 -1.52
C GLU A 181 -21.70 -22.10 -2.18
N SER A 182 -21.08 -22.36 -3.34
CA SER A 182 -20.18 -21.41 -4.01
C SER A 182 -20.82 -20.04 -4.27
N MET A 183 -22.12 -20.00 -4.59
CA MET A 183 -22.85 -18.77 -4.86
C MET A 183 -23.08 -17.92 -3.60
N ASP A 184 -23.46 -18.55 -2.49
CA ASP A 184 -23.64 -17.86 -1.22
C ASP A 184 -22.30 -17.35 -0.69
N TRP A 185 -21.25 -18.17 -0.81
CA TRP A 185 -19.89 -17.75 -0.45
C TRP A 185 -19.40 -16.58 -1.29
N GLN A 186 -19.63 -16.59 -2.60
CA GLN A 186 -19.26 -15.46 -3.47
C GLN A 186 -19.95 -14.17 -3.02
N ARG A 187 -21.25 -14.19 -2.73
CA ARG A 187 -21.98 -13.02 -2.24
C ARG A 187 -21.40 -12.52 -0.91
N THR A 188 -21.14 -13.42 0.03
CA THR A 188 -20.50 -13.10 1.32
C THR A 188 -19.14 -12.44 1.14
N LEU A 189 -18.33 -12.93 0.19
CA LEU A 189 -17.03 -12.35 -0.13
C LEU A 189 -17.13 -10.97 -0.79
N GLU A 190 -18.11 -10.75 -1.68
CA GLU A 190 -18.37 -9.45 -2.29
C GLU A 190 -18.82 -8.41 -1.24
N GLU A 191 -19.67 -8.82 -0.30
CA GLU A 191 -20.09 -8.01 0.84
C GLU A 191 -18.90 -7.68 1.77
N LEU A 192 -18.11 -8.69 2.17
CA LEU A 192 -16.90 -8.49 2.99
C LEU A 192 -15.94 -7.52 2.33
N GLY A 193 -15.72 -7.69 1.03
CA GLY A 193 -14.79 -6.92 0.26
C GLY A 193 -15.10 -5.42 0.21
N THR A 194 -16.36 -5.06 0.44
CA THR A 194 -16.85 -3.68 0.47
C THR A 194 -17.02 -3.12 1.89
N LEU A 195 -17.10 -3.99 2.91
CA LEU A 195 -17.28 -3.60 4.30
C LEU A 195 -16.06 -2.88 4.88
N ASN A 196 -16.35 -1.87 5.70
CA ASN A 196 -15.45 -0.98 6.45
C ASN A 196 -14.77 0.17 5.72
N GLY A 197 -14.76 0.22 4.38
CA GLY A 197 -14.30 1.35 3.56
C GLY A 197 -13.28 2.31 4.21
N PRO A 198 -12.18 1.82 4.82
CA PRO A 198 -11.42 2.62 5.79
C PRO A 198 -10.65 3.77 5.12
N LEU A 199 -10.57 3.70 3.78
CA LEU A 199 -9.91 4.68 2.94
C LEU A 199 -10.88 5.78 2.44
N ASN A 200 -12.15 5.78 2.85
CA ASN A 200 -13.25 6.71 2.55
C ASN A 200 -13.43 7.06 1.05
N MET A 201 -12.50 7.82 0.48
CA MET A 201 -12.53 8.33 -0.90
C MET A 201 -12.06 7.32 -1.95
N VAL A 202 -11.32 6.29 -1.54
CA VAL A 202 -10.76 5.29 -2.44
C VAL A 202 -11.28 3.89 -2.05
N PRO A 203 -12.24 3.32 -2.78
CA PRO A 203 -12.75 2.00 -2.47
C PRO A 203 -11.67 0.93 -2.69
N LEU A 204 -11.67 -0.10 -1.84
CA LEU A 204 -10.73 -1.22 -1.98
C LEU A 204 -11.00 -2.06 -3.24
N ARG A 205 -12.22 -2.04 -3.80
CA ARG A 205 -12.65 -2.75 -5.04
C ARG A 205 -12.00 -4.14 -5.16
N PRO A 206 -12.33 -5.10 -4.27
CA PRO A 206 -11.77 -6.43 -4.37
C PRO A 206 -12.31 -7.19 -5.58
N ILE A 207 -11.46 -8.04 -6.14
CA ILE A 207 -11.85 -9.02 -7.15
C ILE A 207 -12.12 -10.34 -6.44
N VAL A 208 -13.36 -10.82 -6.53
CA VAL A 208 -13.80 -12.08 -5.95
C VAL A 208 -13.74 -13.18 -7.01
N SER A 209 -13.21 -14.34 -6.62
CA SER A 209 -13.24 -15.55 -7.45
C SER A 209 -13.48 -16.75 -6.54
N VAL A 210 -14.45 -17.61 -6.90
CA VAL A 210 -14.76 -18.84 -6.18
C VAL A 210 -14.59 -19.98 -7.19
N GLU A 211 -13.78 -20.97 -6.83
CA GLU A 211 -13.51 -22.18 -7.60
C GLU A 211 -14.10 -23.39 -6.89
#